data_AF-A0A7W0F2J3-F1
#
_entry.id   AF-A0A7W0F2J3-F1
#
_cell.length_a   1.000
_cell.length_b   1.000
_cell.length_c   1.000
_cell.angle_alpha   90.00
_cell.angle_beta   90.00
_cell.angle_gamma   90.00
#
_symmetry.space_group_name_H-M   'P 1'
#
loop_
_entity.id
_entity.type
_entity.pdbx_description
1 polymer ?
#
loop_
_entity_poly.entity_id
_entity_poly.type
_entity_poly.pdbx_seq_one_letter_code
_entity_poly.pdbx_strand_id
1 'polypeptide(L)'
;MNANWNELEKIYSRPLIPLLISFMAGIAAGYFLPGYAPLLFPATGLSVLVILAVIFRQGVARFSPLVLFLCLGYISIQPWAAPDFPENHVTRYMDNRKWEITGEIFQPPIAPAKNKAQFYLQVHSLASDPARPFPVCGRIRITALNPSFDPVQGDRVRLRSK
;
A
#
# COMPACT_ATOMS: atom_id res chain seq x y z
N MET A 1 21.34 41.64 24.47
CA MET A 1 20.36 41.05 23.54
C MET A 1 20.30 39.58 23.90
N ASN A 2 19.46 39.25 24.87
CA ASN A 2 19.58 38.04 25.69
C ASN A 2 18.64 37.01 25.09
N ALA A 3 19.17 36.17 24.19
CA ALA A 3 18.41 35.08 23.59
C ALA A 3 17.89 34.17 24.71
N ASN A 4 16.58 33.99 24.71
CA ASN A 4 15.80 33.38 25.77
C ASN A 4 15.98 31.85 25.71
N TRP A 5 17.06 31.33 26.31
CA TRP A 5 17.40 29.89 26.33
C TRP A 5 16.28 29.00 26.92
N ASN A 6 15.37 29.58 27.71
CA ASN A 6 14.21 28.90 28.31
C ASN A 6 13.14 28.48 27.29
N GLU A 7 13.04 29.17 26.14
CA GLU A 7 12.11 28.78 25.07
C GLU A 7 12.56 27.50 24.35
N LEU A 8 13.88 27.31 24.20
CA LEU A 8 14.46 26.13 23.55
C LEU A 8 14.32 24.86 24.42
N GLU A 9 14.40 24.98 25.75
CA GLU A 9 14.24 23.84 26.67
C GLU A 9 12.78 23.36 26.75
N LYS A 10 11.79 24.26 26.63
CA LYS A 10 10.37 23.87 26.62
C LYS A 10 9.98 23.09 25.36
N ILE A 11 10.56 23.43 24.21
CA ILE A 11 10.36 22.69 22.95
C ILE A 11 10.90 21.26 23.07
N TYR A 12 11.95 21.05 23.89
CA TYR A 12 12.56 19.74 24.12
C TYR A 12 11.86 18.87 25.19
N SER A 13 10.89 19.41 25.93
CA SER A 13 10.21 18.70 27.02
C SER A 13 9.18 17.66 26.54
N ARG A 14 8.97 17.54 25.21
CA ARG A 14 8.09 16.52 24.60
C ARG A 14 8.81 15.86 23.42
N PRO A 15 9.75 14.94 23.67
CA PRO A 15 10.54 14.29 22.62
C PRO A 15 9.67 13.54 21.58
N LEU A 16 8.39 13.31 21.87
CA LEU A 16 7.43 12.67 20.99
C LEU A 16 6.97 13.57 19.81
N ILE A 17 6.87 14.88 20.00
CA ILE A 17 6.33 15.80 18.96
C ILE A 17 7.25 15.87 17.73
N PRO A 18 8.56 16.16 17.85
CA PRO A 18 9.42 16.22 16.68
C PRO A 18 9.58 14.84 16.01
N LEU A 19 9.47 13.76 16.79
CA LEU A 19 9.45 12.38 16.30
C LEU A 19 8.26 12.11 15.36
N LEU A 20 7.07 12.53 15.78
CA LEU A 20 5.83 12.39 15.01
C LEU A 20 5.88 13.20 13.71
N ILE A 21 6.37 14.45 13.78
CA ILE A 21 6.52 15.30 12.59
C ILE A 21 7.48 14.64 11.59
N SER A 22 8.60 14.08 12.07
CA SER A 22 9.55 13.35 11.23
C SER A 22 8.92 12.13 10.55
N PHE A 23 8.11 11.36 11.29
CA PHE A 23 7.39 10.21 10.76
C PHE A 23 6.35 10.60 9.70
N MET A 24 5.57 11.65 9.95
CA MET A 24 4.60 12.19 8.99
C MET A 24 5.29 12.68 7.71
N ALA A 25 6.42 13.36 7.84
CA ALA A 25 7.24 13.79 6.69
C ALA A 25 7.75 12.59 5.89
N GLY A 26 8.16 11.52 6.57
CA GLY A 26 8.55 10.24 5.96
C GLY A 26 7.44 9.61 5.13
N ILE A 27 6.22 9.54 5.69
CA ILE A 27 5.04 9.03 4.98
C ILE A 27 4.72 9.88 3.75
N ALA A 28 4.72 11.21 3.89
CA ALA A 28 4.46 12.11 2.77
C ALA A 28 5.49 11.92 1.65
N ALA A 29 6.78 11.88 1.98
CA ALA A 29 7.85 11.63 1.02
C ALA A 29 7.70 10.25 0.33
N GLY A 30 7.35 9.21 1.08
CA GLY A 30 7.14 7.87 0.53
C GLY A 30 5.93 7.76 -0.40
N TYR A 31 4.94 8.64 -0.25
CA TYR A 31 3.80 8.74 -1.16
C TYR A 31 4.15 9.46 -2.47
N PHE A 32 4.92 10.56 -2.41
CA PHE A 32 5.28 11.34 -3.61
C PHE A 32 6.38 10.71 -4.47
N LEU A 33 7.25 9.87 -3.89
CA LEU A 33 8.40 9.26 -4.58
C LEU A 33 8.37 7.72 -4.46
N PRO A 34 7.44 7.01 -5.12
CA PRO A 34 7.45 5.56 -5.14
C PRO A 34 8.70 5.05 -5.89
N GLY A 35 9.43 4.09 -5.30
CA GLY A 35 10.55 3.40 -5.98
C GLY A 35 11.96 3.58 -5.40
N TYR A 36 12.21 4.49 -4.46
CA TYR A 36 13.52 4.57 -3.75
C TYR A 36 13.62 3.64 -2.53
N ALA A 37 12.62 2.78 -2.30
CA ALA A 37 12.62 1.81 -1.21
C ALA A 37 13.92 0.98 -1.07
N PRO A 38 14.51 0.41 -2.15
CA PRO A 38 15.75 -0.38 -2.02
C PRO A 38 16.96 0.44 -1.54
N LEU A 39 17.03 1.75 -1.83
CA LEU A 39 18.09 2.65 -1.36
C LEU A 39 17.90 3.07 0.11
N LEU A 40 16.67 3.03 0.61
CA LEU A 40 16.35 3.47 1.97
C LEU A 40 16.53 2.37 3.03
N PHE A 41 16.57 1.09 2.65
CA PHE A 41 16.94 -0.02 3.54
C PHE A 41 18.37 0.07 4.11
N PRO A 42 19.44 0.35 3.32
CA PRO A 42 20.76 0.54 3.89
C PRO A 42 20.87 1.83 4.70
N ALA A 43 20.13 2.89 4.32
CA ALA A 43 20.10 4.15 5.07
C ALA A 43 19.44 4.01 6.45
N THR A 44 18.37 3.21 6.56
CA THR A 44 17.76 2.88 7.86
C THR A 44 18.66 2.00 8.70
N GLY A 45 19.27 0.98 8.10
CA GLY A 45 20.24 0.12 8.77
C GLY A 45 21.43 0.92 9.33
N LEU A 46 22.01 1.82 8.54
CA LEU A 46 23.10 2.69 8.97
C LEU A 46 22.65 3.62 10.10
N SER A 47 21.45 4.19 10.01
CA SER A 47 20.90 5.05 11.06
C SER A 47 20.71 4.29 12.38
N VAL A 48 20.17 3.06 12.34
CA VAL A 48 20.04 2.18 13.51
C VAL A 48 21.40 1.81 14.09
N LEU A 49 22.38 1.47 13.26
CA LEU A 49 23.73 1.14 13.70
C LEU A 49 24.43 2.33 14.36
N VAL A 50 24.24 3.54 13.84
CA VAL A 50 24.75 4.79 14.46
C VAL A 50 24.07 5.04 15.80
N ILE A 51 22.75 4.83 15.91
CA ILE A 51 22.04 4.94 17.20
C ILE A 51 22.62 3.95 18.21
N LEU A 52 22.76 2.67 17.83
CA LEU A 52 23.30 1.64 18.71
C LEU A 52 24.74 1.98 19.12
N ALA A 53 25.60 2.34 18.16
CA ALA A 53 26.99 2.71 18.44
C ALA A 53 27.11 3.92 19.38
N VAL A 54 26.21 4.90 19.26
CA VAL A 54 26.19 6.09 20.13
C VAL A 54 25.63 5.77 21.53
N ILE A 55 24.61 4.91 21.63
CA ILE A 55 24.11 4.40 22.92
C ILE A 55 25.21 3.60 23.65
N PHE A 56 25.91 2.71 22.94
CA PHE A 56 27.04 1.96 23.49
C PHE A 56 28.23 2.86 23.87
N ARG A 57 28.33 4.07 23.30
CA ARG A 57 29.39 5.05 23.59
C ARG A 57 28.95 6.21 24.51
N GLN A 58 27.76 6.14 25.11
CA GLN A 58 27.20 7.20 25.98
C GLN A 58 27.19 8.61 25.36
N GLY A 59 27.06 8.72 24.03
CA GLY A 59 26.99 10.00 23.33
C GLY A 59 25.55 10.52 23.21
N VAL A 60 25.40 11.84 23.07
CA VAL A 60 24.08 12.48 22.90
C VAL A 60 23.67 12.44 21.42
N ALA A 61 23.03 11.35 20.98
CA ALA A 61 22.50 11.21 19.61
C ALA A 61 21.18 11.99 19.41
N ARG A 62 21.22 13.33 19.46
CA ARG A 62 20.01 14.18 19.34
C ARG A 62 19.30 14.09 17.98
N PHE A 63 20.02 13.88 16.87
CA PHE A 63 19.44 13.90 15.52
C PHE A 63 19.10 12.50 14.96
N SER A 64 19.67 11.47 15.55
CA SER A 64 19.56 10.10 15.05
C SER A 64 18.14 9.51 15.12
N PRO A 65 17.33 9.70 16.18
CA PRO A 65 15.96 9.19 16.21
C PRO A 65 15.04 9.87 15.19
N LEU A 66 15.31 11.12 14.82
CA LEU A 66 14.52 11.83 13.80
C LEU A 66 14.68 11.18 12.43
N VAL A 67 15.92 10.87 12.04
CA VAL A 67 16.22 10.20 10.76
C VAL A 67 15.59 8.81 10.73
N LEU A 68 15.67 8.06 11.83
CA LEU A 68 15.03 6.73 11.92
C LEU A 68 13.53 6.81 11.70
N PHE A 69 12.83 7.72 12.38
CA PHE A 69 11.38 7.85 12.24
C PHE A 69 10.97 8.36 10.85
N LEU A 70 11.77 9.22 10.22
CA LEU A 70 11.56 9.63 8.84
C LEU A 70 11.62 8.43 7.88
N CYS A 71 12.66 7.62 8.00
CA CYS A 71 12.77 6.47 7.12
C CYS A 71 11.76 5.37 7.44
N LEU A 72 11.37 5.20 8.71
CA LEU A 72 10.33 4.26 9.11
C LEU A 72 8.96 4.67 8.54
N GLY A 73 8.66 5.98 8.55
CA GLY A 73 7.47 6.54 7.90
C GLY A 73 7.46 6.28 6.40
N TYR A 74 8.62 6.47 5.74
CA TYR A 74 8.77 6.18 4.33
C TYR A 74 8.55 4.69 4.01
N ILE A 75 9.18 3.77 4.74
CA ILE A 75 9.04 2.32 4.49
C ILE A 75 7.61 1.84 4.78
N SER A 76 6.95 2.39 5.80
CA SER A 76 5.59 2.01 6.19
C SER A 76 4.56 2.24 5.07
N ILE A 77 4.73 3.31 4.29
CA ILE A 77 3.77 3.66 3.22
C ILE A 77 4.04 2.92 1.90
N GLN A 78 5.27 2.47 1.64
CA GLN A 78 5.64 1.85 0.35
C GLN A 78 4.77 0.65 -0.05
N PRO A 79 4.44 -0.32 0.83
CA PRO A 79 3.58 -1.46 0.48
C PRO A 79 2.18 -1.06 0.02
N TRP A 80 1.70 0.11 0.47
CA TRP A 80 0.37 0.62 0.18
C TRP A 80 0.36 1.59 -1.00
N ALA A 81 1.43 2.38 -1.17
CA ALA A 81 1.55 3.36 -2.24
C ALA A 81 1.92 2.74 -3.59
N ALA A 82 2.75 1.68 -3.60
CA ALA A 82 3.16 0.97 -4.81
C ALA A 82 3.28 -0.53 -4.52
N PRO A 83 2.17 -1.27 -4.47
CA PRO A 83 2.24 -2.72 -4.31
C PRO A 83 2.91 -3.33 -5.55
N ASP A 84 3.92 -4.17 -5.33
CA ASP A 84 4.55 -4.94 -6.41
C ASP A 84 3.60 -6.03 -6.88
N PHE A 85 2.83 -5.72 -7.92
CA PHE A 85 1.99 -6.69 -8.61
C PHE A 85 2.77 -7.37 -9.75
N PRO A 86 2.63 -8.71 -9.91
CA PRO A 86 3.27 -9.43 -11.00
C PRO A 86 2.80 -8.88 -12.36
N GLU A 87 3.60 -9.07 -13.40
CA GLU A 87 3.34 -8.46 -14.72
C GLU A 87 2.04 -8.91 -15.36
N ASN A 88 1.56 -10.10 -15.00
CA ASN A 88 0.29 -10.66 -15.45
C ASN A 88 -0.89 -10.32 -14.51
N HIS A 89 -0.72 -9.38 -13.55
CA HIS A 89 -1.78 -9.05 -12.60
C HIS A 89 -2.88 -8.18 -13.24
N VAL A 90 -4.15 -8.50 -12.94
CA VAL A 90 -5.35 -7.81 -13.42
C VAL A 90 -5.32 -6.28 -13.20
N THR A 91 -4.66 -5.78 -12.14
CA THR A 91 -4.53 -4.33 -11.86
C THR A 91 -3.87 -3.57 -13.00
N ARG A 92 -2.95 -4.18 -13.75
CA ARG A 92 -2.28 -3.53 -14.89
C ARG A 92 -3.22 -3.31 -16.10
N TYR A 93 -4.36 -3.99 -16.11
CA TYR A 93 -5.37 -3.90 -17.17
C TYR A 93 -6.60 -3.09 -16.74
N MET A 94 -6.53 -2.36 -15.62
CA MET A 94 -7.56 -1.41 -15.18
C MET A 94 -7.48 -0.09 -15.96
N ASP A 95 -7.58 -0.17 -17.29
CA ASP A 95 -7.69 1.01 -18.15
C ASP A 95 -9.16 1.32 -18.50
N ASN A 96 -9.41 2.39 -19.26
CA ASN A 96 -10.76 2.79 -19.66
C ASN A 96 -11.34 1.96 -20.83
N ARG A 97 -10.73 0.81 -21.15
CA ARG A 97 -11.20 -0.06 -22.25
C ARG A 97 -12.26 -1.03 -21.76
N LYS A 98 -13.08 -1.49 -22.70
CA LYS A 98 -14.05 -2.56 -22.45
C LYS A 98 -13.30 -3.89 -22.44
N TRP A 99 -13.20 -4.49 -21.26
CA TRP A 99 -12.64 -5.82 -21.08
C TRP A 99 -13.75 -6.85 -20.88
N GLU A 100 -13.47 -8.04 -21.37
CA GLU A 100 -14.20 -9.24 -21.03
C GLU A 100 -13.37 -10.08 -20.06
N ILE A 101 -13.93 -10.30 -18.88
CA ILE A 101 -13.26 -10.93 -17.74
C ILE A 101 -13.82 -12.33 -17.57
N THR A 102 -12.96 -13.34 -17.64
CA THR A 102 -13.35 -14.72 -17.34
C THR A 102 -12.62 -15.18 -16.08
N GLY A 103 -13.40 -15.73 -15.15
CA GLY A 103 -12.87 -16.15 -13.86
C GLY A 103 -13.77 -17.15 -13.14
N GLU A 104 -13.31 -17.57 -11.98
CA GLU A 104 -14.02 -18.48 -11.08
C GLU A 104 -14.32 -17.76 -9.77
N ILE A 105 -15.52 -17.99 -9.23
CA ILE A 105 -15.92 -17.42 -7.94
C ILE A 105 -15.12 -18.09 -6.82
N PHE A 106 -14.20 -17.33 -6.23
CA PHE A 106 -13.30 -17.83 -5.20
C PHE A 106 -13.98 -17.95 -3.83
N GLN A 107 -14.85 -16.99 -3.52
CA GLN A 107 -15.58 -16.96 -2.24
C GLN A 107 -17.05 -16.62 -2.48
N PRO A 108 -17.96 -17.26 -1.71
CA PRO A 108 -19.37 -16.93 -1.74
C PRO A 108 -19.62 -15.48 -1.27
N PRO A 109 -20.81 -14.91 -1.55
CA PRO A 109 -21.08 -13.51 -1.30
C PRO A 109 -20.95 -13.14 0.18
N ILE A 110 -20.21 -12.07 0.49
CA ILE A 110 -19.93 -11.63 1.87
C ILE A 110 -21.18 -11.05 2.54
N ALA A 111 -22.10 -10.49 1.75
CA ALA A 111 -23.36 -9.92 2.22
C ALA A 111 -24.39 -9.97 1.08
N PRO A 112 -25.17 -11.05 0.95
CA PRO A 112 -26.27 -11.10 -0.01
C PRO A 112 -27.37 -10.14 0.47
N ALA A 113 -27.40 -8.93 -0.08
CA ALA A 113 -28.58 -8.08 0.00
C ALA A 113 -29.49 -8.41 -1.17
N LYS A 114 -30.82 -8.27 -1.01
CA LYS A 114 -31.83 -8.61 -2.04
C LYS A 114 -31.50 -8.09 -3.44
N ASN A 115 -30.84 -6.92 -3.52
CA ASN A 115 -30.53 -6.23 -4.77
C ASN A 115 -29.02 -6.05 -5.00
N LYS A 116 -28.15 -6.66 -4.19
CA LYS A 116 -26.71 -6.46 -4.27
C LYS A 116 -25.96 -7.70 -3.79
N ALA A 117 -25.16 -8.28 -4.67
CA ALA A 117 -24.22 -9.34 -4.32
C ALA A 117 -22.77 -8.83 -4.42
N GLN A 118 -21.97 -9.14 -3.41
CA GLN A 118 -20.54 -8.82 -3.39
C GLN A 118 -19.74 -10.11 -3.22
N PHE A 119 -18.97 -10.47 -4.24
CA PHE A 119 -18.18 -11.71 -4.26
C PHE A 119 -16.77 -11.45 -4.79
N TYR A 120 -15.85 -12.37 -4.49
CA TYR A 120 -14.49 -12.33 -5.03
C TYR A 120 -14.37 -13.27 -6.22
N LEU A 121 -13.91 -12.72 -7.35
CA LEU A 121 -13.63 -13.46 -8.57
C LEU A 121 -12.11 -13.66 -8.69
N GLN A 122 -11.68 -14.90 -8.82
CA GLN A 122 -10.34 -15.24 -9.27
C GLN A 122 -10.31 -15.12 -10.79
N VAL A 123 -9.56 -14.15 -11.31
CA VAL A 123 -9.46 -13.92 -12.75
C VAL A 123 -8.46 -14.90 -13.35
N HIS A 124 -8.84 -15.52 -14.46
CA HIS A 124 -8.00 -16.43 -15.24
C HIS A 124 -7.62 -15.87 -16.60
N SER A 125 -8.54 -15.15 -17.25
CA SER A 125 -8.25 -14.51 -18.54
C SER A 125 -8.99 -13.19 -18.74
N LEU A 126 -8.36 -12.32 -19.52
CA LEU A 126 -8.92 -11.08 -20.03
C LEU A 126 -8.93 -11.11 -21.55
N ALA A 127 -9.94 -10.50 -22.16
CA ALA A 127 -10.01 -10.31 -23.60
C ALA A 127 -10.47 -8.88 -23.91
N SER A 128 -9.70 -8.15 -24.74
CA SER A 128 -10.16 -6.87 -25.32
C SER A 128 -10.97 -7.13 -26.59
N ASP A 129 -10.58 -8.17 -27.34
CA ASP A 129 -11.30 -8.72 -28.48
C ASP A 129 -11.75 -10.14 -28.10
N PRO A 130 -13.06 -10.48 -28.21
CA PRO A 130 -13.58 -11.81 -27.89
C PRO A 130 -12.82 -12.97 -28.59
N ALA A 131 -12.16 -12.71 -29.72
CA ALA A 131 -11.41 -13.72 -30.45
C ALA A 131 -10.02 -14.03 -29.85
N ARG A 132 -9.49 -13.19 -28.94
CA ARG A 132 -8.13 -13.32 -28.40
C ARG A 132 -8.06 -13.08 -26.89
N PRO A 133 -8.47 -14.07 -26.07
CA PRO A 133 -8.23 -14.03 -24.64
C PRO A 133 -6.75 -14.29 -24.31
N PHE A 134 -6.21 -13.57 -23.32
CA PHE A 134 -4.89 -13.83 -22.74
C PHE A 134 -4.99 -14.13 -21.24
N PRO A 135 -4.09 -14.98 -20.71
CA PRO A 135 -4.12 -15.37 -19.31
C PRO A 135 -3.66 -14.22 -18.40
N VAL A 136 -4.36 -14.04 -17.29
CA VAL A 136 -3.97 -13.10 -16.23
C VAL A 136 -4.15 -13.74 -14.86
N CYS A 137 -3.53 -13.13 -13.86
CA CYS A 137 -3.66 -13.52 -12.46
C CYS A 137 -4.23 -12.38 -11.63
N GLY A 138 -4.80 -12.73 -10.49
CA GLY A 138 -5.30 -11.75 -9.52
C GLY A 138 -6.75 -11.99 -9.14
N ARG A 139 -7.14 -11.38 -8.03
CA ARG A 139 -8.49 -11.46 -7.49
C ARG A 139 -9.12 -10.09 -7.55
N ILE A 140 -10.37 -10.03 -8.00
CA ILE A 140 -11.14 -8.80 -8.02
C ILE A 140 -12.41 -8.97 -7.18
N ARG A 141 -12.79 -7.91 -6.47
CA ARG A 141 -14.07 -7.86 -5.78
C ARG A 141 -15.11 -7.29 -6.73
N ILE A 142 -16.17 -8.04 -6.98
CA ILE A 142 -17.24 -7.65 -7.88
C ILE A 142 -18.47 -7.34 -7.06
N THR A 143 -19.10 -6.22 -7.39
CA THR A 143 -20.40 -5.84 -6.85
C THR A 143 -21.42 -5.90 -7.98
N ALA A 144 -22.27 -6.92 -7.97
CA ALA A 144 -23.39 -7.04 -8.89
C ALA A 144 -24.63 -6.40 -8.27
N LEU A 145 -25.27 -5.50 -9.02
CA LEU A 145 -26.56 -4.91 -8.67
C LEU A 145 -27.67 -5.70 -9.35
N ASN A 146 -28.70 -6.09 -8.60
CA ASN A 146 -29.79 -6.95 -9.06
C ASN A 146 -29.29 -8.19 -9.83
N PRO A 147 -28.44 -9.01 -9.19
CA PRO A 147 -27.90 -10.19 -9.87
C PRO A 147 -29.05 -11.12 -10.29
N SER A 148 -29.04 -11.56 -11.54
CA SER A 148 -30.00 -12.53 -12.08
C SER A 148 -29.66 -13.99 -11.74
N PHE A 149 -28.52 -14.20 -11.06
CA PHE A 149 -28.02 -15.49 -10.64
C PHE A 149 -27.44 -15.39 -9.23
N ASP A 150 -27.54 -16.45 -8.45
CA ASP A 150 -26.89 -16.54 -7.15
C ASP A 150 -25.43 -16.99 -7.34
N PRO A 151 -24.43 -16.17 -6.98
CA PRO A 151 -23.03 -16.54 -7.18
C PRO A 151 -22.60 -17.62 -6.18
N VAL A 152 -22.27 -18.83 -6.65
CA VAL A 152 -21.77 -19.93 -5.82
C VAL A 152 -20.26 -20.10 -6.00
N GLN A 153 -19.57 -20.50 -4.94
CA GLN A 153 -18.14 -20.82 -5.01
C GLN A 153 -17.89 -21.93 -6.04
N GLY A 154 -16.92 -21.72 -6.93
CA GLY A 154 -16.60 -22.65 -8.01
C GLY A 154 -17.30 -22.35 -9.34
N ASP A 155 -18.27 -21.44 -9.37
CA ASP A 155 -18.91 -21.04 -10.63
C ASP A 155 -17.93 -20.31 -11.54
N ARG A 156 -17.89 -20.72 -12.80
CA ARG A 156 -17.18 -20.00 -13.86
C ARG A 156 -18.09 -18.94 -14.45
N VAL A 157 -17.66 -17.68 -14.34
CA VAL A 157 -18.43 -16.54 -14.85
C VAL A 157 -17.62 -15.76 -15.87
N ARG A 158 -18.34 -15.28 -16.89
CA ARG A 158 -17.82 -14.41 -17.94
C ARG A 158 -18.55 -13.08 -17.82
N LEU A 159 -17.82 -12.03 -17.52
CA LEU A 159 -18.34 -10.69 -17.32
C LEU A 159 -17.88 -9.78 -18.44
N ARG A 160 -18.82 -9.06 -19.02
CA ARG A 160 -18.56 -8.13 -20.12
C ARG A 160 -19.00 -6.73 -19.71
N SER A 161 -18.10 -5.76 -19.88
CA SER A 161 -18.46 -4.35 -19.72
C SER A 161 -19.48 -3.92 -20.78
N LYS A 162 -20.54 -3.21 -20.37
CA LYS A 162 -21.60 -2.73 -21.26
C LYS A 162 -21.20 -1.45 -22.00
#